data_AF-A0A0G0YKG9-F1
#
_entry.id   AF-A0A0G0YKG9-F1
#
_cell.length_a   1.000
_cell.length_b   1.000
_cell.length_c   1.000
_cell.angle_alpha   90.00
_cell.angle_beta   90.00
_cell.angle_gamma   90.00
#
_symmetry.space_group_name_H-M   'P 1'
#
loop_
_entity.id
_entity.type
_entity.pdbx_description
1 polymer ?
#
loop_
_entity_poly.entity_id
_entity_poly.type
_entity_poly.pdbx_seq_one_letter_code
_entity_poly.pdbx_strand_id
1 'polypeptide(L)'
;MLPSAEETIKNESEAAPEGGLPSLGETGGFGSVSKEMEEMSRAGVYFGYSKSRRHPKMTPFIFGIRNNVEIFDIVKVKEQLEKTTDFIKALGKEDKTILFVGTKPPV
;
A
#
# COMPACT_ATOMS: atom_id res chain seq x y z
N MET A 1 4.03 9.20 47.10
CA MET A 1 5.07 8.36 46.44
C MET A 1 4.38 7.26 45.66
N LEU A 2 4.06 7.55 44.40
CA LEU A 2 3.77 6.61 43.31
C LEU A 2 4.16 7.38 42.04
N PRO A 3 5.11 6.92 41.21
CA PRO A 3 5.46 7.63 39.98
C PRO A 3 4.43 7.37 38.87
N SER A 4 4.07 8.45 38.17
CA SER A 4 3.16 8.52 37.02
C SER A 4 3.57 7.62 35.86
N ALA A 5 2.56 7.05 35.21
CA ALA A 5 2.65 6.22 34.01
C ALA A 5 2.91 7.03 32.71
N GLU A 6 3.92 7.91 32.69
CA GLU A 6 4.24 8.75 31.51
C GLU A 6 5.63 8.51 30.90
N GLU A 7 6.44 7.60 31.43
CA GLU A 7 7.77 7.31 30.87
C GLU A 7 7.82 5.94 30.19
N THR A 8 7.23 5.80 29.00
CA THR A 8 7.69 4.80 27.99
C THR A 8 7.23 5.21 26.59
N ILE A 9 7.58 6.42 26.13
CA ILE A 9 7.64 6.68 24.68
C ILE A 9 9.07 6.33 24.27
N LYS A 10 9.26 5.08 23.88
CA LYS A 10 10.49 4.61 23.25
C LYS A 10 10.66 5.35 21.93
N ASN A 11 11.50 6.37 21.95
CA ASN A 11 12.28 6.78 20.81
C ASN A 11 13.16 5.60 20.39
N GLU A 12 12.77 4.90 19.33
CA GLU A 12 13.66 4.03 18.56
C GLU A 12 13.97 4.75 17.24
N SER A 13 14.80 5.79 17.37
CA SER A 13 15.71 6.19 16.31
C SER A 13 16.88 5.21 16.35
N GLU A 14 16.77 4.05 15.70
CA GLU A 14 17.94 3.24 15.40
C GLU A 14 17.78 2.50 14.06
N ALA A 15 18.57 2.98 13.10
CA ALA A 15 19.14 2.27 11.97
C ALA A 15 18.19 1.57 10.98
N ALA A 16 17.61 2.34 10.04
CA ALA A 16 17.63 1.86 8.67
C ALA A 16 19.10 1.97 8.20
N PRO A 17 19.79 0.89 7.81
CA PRO A 17 21.10 1.02 7.23
C PRO A 17 20.98 1.86 5.96
N GLU A 18 21.87 2.85 5.85
CA GLU A 18 22.22 3.58 4.63
C GLU A 18 22.60 2.58 3.53
N GLY A 19 21.60 2.00 2.90
CA GLY A 19 21.67 1.21 1.69
C GLY A 19 20.59 1.76 0.79
N GLY A 20 20.99 2.28 -0.37
CA GLY A 20 20.09 2.90 -1.33
C GLY A 20 18.86 2.04 -1.65
N LEU A 21 17.86 2.65 -2.31
CA LEU A 21 16.89 1.83 -3.05
C LEU A 21 17.71 0.75 -3.78
N PRO A 22 17.36 -0.54 -3.67
CA PRO A 22 18.01 -1.54 -4.49
C PRO A 22 17.79 -1.09 -5.95
N SER A 23 18.86 -0.68 -6.61
CA SER A 23 18.85 -0.48 -8.04
C SER A 23 18.44 -1.82 -8.62
N LEU A 24 17.27 -1.85 -9.26
CA LEU A 24 16.70 -3.05 -9.86
C LEU A 24 17.48 -3.37 -11.15
N GLY A 25 18.75 -3.73 -10.95
CA GLY A 25 19.72 -4.09 -11.96
C GLY A 25 20.66 -5.07 -11.29
N GLU A 26 20.50 -6.34 -11.65
CA GLU A 26 21.45 -7.44 -11.40
C GLU A 26 21.51 -8.02 -9.98
N THR A 27 20.54 -8.88 -9.66
CA THR A 27 20.84 -10.17 -9.01
C THR A 27 19.92 -11.25 -9.57
N GLY A 28 20.52 -12.28 -10.14
CA GLY A 28 19.84 -13.39 -10.79
C GLY A 28 18.96 -14.23 -9.87
N GLY A 29 17.96 -14.87 -10.47
CA GLY A 29 17.36 -16.10 -9.96
C GLY A 29 16.37 -15.95 -8.80
N PHE A 30 15.36 -15.10 -8.93
CA PHE A 30 14.13 -15.24 -8.14
C PHE A 30 12.99 -15.67 -9.07
N GLY A 31 12.40 -16.83 -8.76
CA GLY A 31 11.28 -17.39 -9.49
C GLY A 31 10.15 -16.38 -9.63
N SER A 32 9.73 -16.16 -10.88
CA SER A 32 8.51 -15.46 -11.31
C SER A 32 7.81 -14.64 -10.24
N VAL A 33 8.32 -13.45 -9.91
CA VAL A 33 7.44 -12.42 -9.36
C VAL A 33 6.38 -12.19 -10.44
N SER A 34 5.10 -12.31 -10.07
CA SER A 34 4.03 -12.19 -11.07
C SER A 34 4.16 -10.84 -11.76
N LYS A 35 4.19 -10.83 -13.09
CA LYS A 35 4.35 -9.63 -13.93
C LYS A 35 3.45 -8.47 -13.48
N GLU A 36 2.23 -8.80 -13.04
CA GLU A 36 1.24 -7.87 -12.51
C GLU A 36 1.69 -7.12 -11.25
N MET A 37 2.39 -7.79 -10.32
CA MET A 37 2.91 -7.13 -9.11
C MET A 37 4.07 -6.18 -9.42
N GLU A 38 4.90 -6.52 -10.40
CA GLU A 38 5.93 -5.62 -10.90
C GLU A 38 5.31 -4.40 -11.59
N GLU A 39 4.27 -4.60 -12.38
CA GLU A 39 3.52 -3.52 -13.04
C GLU A 39 2.83 -2.61 -12.03
N MET A 40 2.15 -3.16 -11.01
CA MET A 40 1.57 -2.37 -9.91
C MET A 40 2.63 -1.59 -9.14
N SER A 41 3.81 -2.18 -8.97
CA SER A 41 4.93 -1.51 -8.31
C SER A 41 5.47 -0.35 -9.15
N ARG A 42 5.65 -0.55 -10.46
CA ARG A 42 6.10 0.51 -11.39
C ARG A 42 5.08 1.62 -11.54
N ALA A 43 3.79 1.31 -11.50
CA ALA A 43 2.70 2.29 -11.55
C ALA A 43 2.55 3.10 -10.25
N GLY A 44 3.27 2.74 -9.17
CA GLY A 44 3.24 3.49 -7.90
C GLY A 44 1.94 3.32 -7.11
N VAL A 45 1.21 2.22 -7.30
CA VAL A 45 -0.12 1.99 -6.68
C VAL A 45 -0.05 1.91 -5.15
N TYR A 46 1.12 1.57 -4.60
CA TYR A 46 1.32 1.36 -3.16
C TYR A 46 1.56 2.64 -2.36
N PHE A 47 1.71 3.81 -2.98
CA PHE A 47 1.90 5.06 -2.24
C PHE A 47 0.59 5.52 -1.59
N GLY A 48 0.59 5.58 -0.26
CA GLY A 48 -0.53 6.05 0.53
C GLY A 48 -0.39 7.50 0.99
N TYR A 49 -1.09 7.81 2.08
CA TYR A 49 -1.08 9.13 2.69
C TYR A 49 -0.08 9.18 3.86
N SER A 50 0.13 10.36 4.43
CA SER A 50 0.82 10.46 5.71
C SER A 50 -0.07 9.95 6.84
N LYS A 51 0.54 9.42 7.91
CA LYS A 51 -0.15 8.90 9.11
C LYS A 51 -1.15 9.90 9.71
N SER A 52 -0.86 11.20 9.60
CA SER A 52 -1.72 12.29 10.08
C SER A 52 -2.99 12.53 9.24
N ARG A 53 -2.99 12.13 7.97
CA ARG A 53 -4.10 12.37 7.02
C ARG A 53 -4.96 11.13 6.79
N ARG A 54 -4.50 9.96 7.22
CA ARG A 54 -5.20 8.69 7.01
C ARG A 54 -6.32 8.48 8.02
N HIS A 55 -7.39 7.82 7.58
CA HIS A 55 -8.42 7.28 8.46
C HIS A 55 -7.92 6.03 9.24
N PRO A 56 -8.12 5.92 10.57
CA PRO A 56 -7.58 4.83 11.41
C PRO A 56 -7.91 3.40 10.95
N LYS A 57 -9.09 3.18 10.36
CA LYS A 57 -9.50 1.87 9.80
C LYS A 57 -8.60 1.32 8.69
N MET A 58 -7.73 2.15 8.11
CA MET A 58 -6.82 1.76 7.04
C MET A 58 -5.52 1.10 7.55
N THR A 59 -5.28 1.07 8.87
CA THR A 59 -4.08 0.49 9.49
C THR A 59 -3.78 -0.95 9.04
N PRO A 60 -4.76 -1.87 8.95
CA PRO A 60 -4.47 -3.25 8.57
C PRO A 60 -4.03 -3.44 7.10
N PHE A 61 -4.15 -2.42 6.25
CA PHE A 61 -3.75 -2.48 4.83
C PHE A 61 -2.35 -1.90 4.58
N ILE A 62 -1.71 -1.35 5.61
CA ILE A 62 -0.41 -0.69 5.50
C ILE A 62 0.69 -1.71 5.76
N PHE A 63 1.66 -1.75 4.86
CA PHE A 63 2.86 -2.56 4.97
C PHE A 63 3.92 -1.88 5.84
N GLY A 64 4.09 -0.56 5.67
CA GLY A 64 5.08 0.21 6.42
C GLY A 64 5.06 1.70 6.10
N ILE A 65 6.07 2.43 6.58
CA ILE A 65 6.22 3.87 6.36
C ILE A 65 7.63 4.12 5.81
N ARG A 66 7.75 4.88 4.71
CA ARG A 66 9.03 5.41 4.20
C ARG A 66 8.87 6.90 3.93
N ASN A 67 9.83 7.71 4.38
CA ASN A 67 9.84 9.16 4.14
C ASN A 67 8.50 9.83 4.51
N ASN A 68 7.89 9.41 5.63
CA ASN A 68 6.59 9.88 6.13
C ASN A 68 5.37 9.58 5.21
N VAL A 69 5.55 8.72 4.20
CA VAL A 69 4.48 8.19 3.35
C VAL A 69 4.21 6.75 3.74
N GLU A 70 2.95 6.43 4.03
CA GLU A 70 2.53 5.05 4.27
C GLU A 70 2.55 4.26 2.96
N ILE A 71 3.06 3.03 3.02
CA ILE A 71 3.12 2.10 1.90
C ILE A 71 2.03 1.06 2.11
N PHE A 72 1.15 0.89 1.12
CA PHE A 72 0.14 -0.16 1.11
C PHE A 72 0.73 -1.51 0.74
N ASP A 73 0.14 -2.56 1.30
CA ASP A 73 0.47 -3.94 0.96
C ASP A 73 -0.12 -4.34 -0.40
N ILE A 74 0.74 -4.52 -1.40
CA ILE A 74 0.36 -4.87 -2.77
C ILE A 74 -0.37 -6.20 -2.84
N VAL A 75 -0.05 -7.16 -1.96
CA VAL A 75 -0.72 -8.47 -1.94
C VAL A 75 -2.19 -8.30 -1.59
N LYS A 76 -2.48 -7.50 -0.56
CA LYS A 76 -3.86 -7.17 -0.16
C LYS A 76 -4.58 -6.35 -1.22
N VAL A 77 -3.91 -5.42 -1.89
CA VAL A 77 -4.48 -4.65 -2.99
C VAL A 77 -4.90 -5.58 -4.13
N LYS A 78 -4.05 -6.55 -4.49
CA LYS A 78 -4.35 -7.55 -5.53
C LYS A 78 -5.61 -8.36 -5.20
N GLU A 79 -5.70 -8.91 -4.00
CA GLU A 79 -6.87 -9.70 -3.56
C GLU A 79 -8.18 -8.89 -3.63
N GLN A 80 -8.13 -7.61 -3.25
CA GLN A 80 -9.31 -6.73 -3.30
C GLN A 80 -9.67 -6.34 -4.74
N LEU A 81 -8.65 -6.16 -5.60
CA LEU A 81 -8.84 -5.86 -7.02
C LEU A 81 -9.49 -7.05 -7.75
N GLU A 82 -9.06 -8.28 -7.46
CA GLU A 82 -9.66 -9.50 -8.02
C GLU A 82 -11.14 -9.63 -7.62
N LYS A 83 -11.45 -9.48 -6.32
CA LYS A 83 -12.84 -9.49 -5.82
C LYS A 83 -13.71 -8.43 -6.49
N THR A 84 -13.18 -7.21 -6.65
CA THR A 84 -13.90 -6.11 -7.31
C THR A 84 -14.12 -6.41 -8.79
N THR A 85 -13.13 -6.99 -9.45
CA THR A 85 -13.20 -7.39 -10.86
C THR A 85 -14.29 -8.44 -11.07
N ASP A 86 -14.38 -9.44 -10.20
CA ASP A 86 -15.41 -10.47 -10.27
C ASP A 86 -16.80 -9.92 -9.98
N PHE A 87 -16.93 -8.98 -9.05
CA PHE A 87 -18.17 -8.26 -8.80
C PHE A 87 -18.63 -7.47 -10.03
N ILE A 88 -17.74 -6.70 -10.66
CA ILE A 88 -18.06 -5.94 -11.87
C ILE A 88 -18.45 -6.86 -13.02
N LYS A 89 -17.74 -7.99 -13.20
CA LYS A 89 -18.11 -9.02 -14.20
C LYS A 89 -19.50 -9.57 -13.96
N ALA A 90 -19.89 -9.82 -12.70
CA ALA A 90 -21.22 -10.29 -12.36
C ALA A 90 -22.30 -9.24 -12.71
N LEU A 91 -22.08 -7.97 -12.38
CA LEU A 91 -22.98 -6.88 -12.75
C LEU A 91 -23.15 -6.74 -14.27
N GLY A 92 -22.06 -6.92 -15.03
CA GLY A 92 -22.09 -6.89 -16.50
C GLY A 92 -22.86 -8.06 -17.10
N LYS A 93 -22.84 -9.25 -16.48
CA LYS A 93 -23.67 -10.40 -16.92
C LYS A 93 -25.16 -10.20 -16.67
N GLU A 94 -25.51 -9.38 -15.69
CA GLU A 94 -26.88 -9.03 -15.33
C GLU A 94 -27.39 -7.78 -16.07
N ASP A 95 -26.64 -7.27 -17.06
CA ASP A 95 -26.94 -6.05 -17.83
C ASP A 95 -27.25 -4.82 -16.97
N LYS A 96 -26.59 -4.70 -15.82
CA LYS A 96 -26.76 -3.56 -14.90
C LYS A 96 -25.91 -2.36 -15.34
N THR A 97 -26.39 -1.16 -15.03
CA THR A 97 -25.66 0.09 -15.28
C THR A 97 -24.53 0.29 -14.27
N ILE A 98 -23.32 0.57 -14.75
CA ILE A 98 -22.13 0.88 -13.93
C ILE A 98 -21.81 2.38 -14.08
N LEU A 99 -21.71 3.10 -12.96
CA LEU A 99 -21.33 4.51 -12.93
C LEU A 99 -19.92 4.66 -12.33
N PHE A 100 -18.97 5.14 -13.14
CA PHE A 100 -17.65 5.54 -12.66
C PHE A 100 -17.68 7.02 -12.27
N VAL A 101 -17.27 7.33 -11.03
CA VAL A 101 -17.24 8.71 -10.51
C VAL A 101 -15.81 9.10 -10.17
N GLY A 102 -15.29 10.13 -10.85
CA GLY A 102 -14.01 10.74 -10.55
C GLY A 102 -14.16 12.25 -10.53
N THR A 103 -13.84 12.89 -9.41
CA THR A 103 -13.95 14.36 -9.24
C THR A 103 -12.59 15.07 -9.30
N LYS A 104 -11.49 14.30 -9.39
CA LYS A 104 -10.14 14.83 -9.41
C LYS A 104 -9.76 15.24 -10.84
N PRO A 105 -9.22 16.45 -11.06
CA PRO A 105 -8.68 16.82 -12.36
C PRO A 105 -7.49 15.90 -12.72
N PRO A 106 -7.29 15.59 -14.01
CA PRO A 106 -6.11 14.86 -14.45
C PRO A 106 -4.86 15.67 -14.08
N VAL A 107 -3.89 14.98 -13.48
CA VAL A 107 -2.58 15.55 -13.12
C VAL A 107 -1.53 15.16 -14.15
#